data_AF-A0A7L4ZY92-F1
#
_entry.id   AF-A0A7L4ZY92-F1
#
_cell.length_a   1.000
_cell.length_b   1.000
_cell.length_c   1.000
_cell.angle_alpha   90.00
_cell.angle_beta   90.00
_cell.angle_gamma   90.00
#
_symmetry.space_group_name_H-M   'P 1'
#
loop_
_entity.id
_entity.type
_entity.pdbx_description
1 polymer ?
#
loop_
_entity_poly.entity_id
_entity_poly.type
_entity_poly.pdbx_seq_one_letter_code
_entity_poly.pdbx_strand_id
1 'polypeptide(L)'
;MQIPFQLNLNHQYADQLYNEHGRDAGQEAIAELEDKIGAAIGLVVQRHGVLPGVGDRVHVEQGLIVVIDTRSFEEDGNIWYAVRPFGA
;
A
#
# COMPACT_ATOMS: atom_id res chain seq x y z
N MET A 1 -4.05 19.09 2.49
CA MET A 1 -4.85 18.19 3.33
C MET A 1 -3.96 17.01 3.68
N GLN A 2 -3.67 16.79 4.97
CA GLN A 2 -2.96 15.60 5.44
C GLN A 2 -4.02 14.67 6.04
N ILE A 3 -4.17 13.48 5.48
CA ILE A 3 -5.11 12.47 5.98
C ILE A 3 -4.24 11.34 6.53
N PRO A 4 -4.36 11.00 7.82
CA PRO A 4 -3.62 9.89 8.39
C PRO A 4 -4.18 8.58 7.84
N PHE A 5 -3.29 7.70 7.40
CA PHE A 5 -3.66 6.37 6.98
C PHE A 5 -2.57 5.36 7.35
N GLN A 6 -3.00 4.12 7.54
CA GLN A 6 -2.16 2.95 7.69
C GLN A 6 -2.25 2.12 6.41
N LEU A 7 -1.19 1.39 6.11
CA LEU A 7 -1.07 0.58 4.91
C LEU A 7 -0.46 -0.76 5.26
N ASN A 8 -1.06 -1.82 4.73
CA ASN A 8 -0.44 -3.12 4.69
C ASN A 8 -0.52 -3.73 3.29
N LEU A 9 0.42 -4.62 3.00
CA LEU A 9 0.24 -5.54 1.88
C LEU A 9 -0.88 -6.54 2.22
N ASN A 10 -1.62 -6.98 1.21
CA ASN A 10 -2.55 -8.08 1.42
C ASN A 10 -1.78 -9.37 1.77
N HIS A 11 -2.47 -10.30 2.42
CA HIS A 11 -1.83 -11.51 2.98
C HIS A 11 -1.06 -12.31 1.92
N GLN A 12 -1.63 -12.46 0.72
CA GLN A 12 -0.99 -13.19 -0.38
C GLN A 12 0.32 -12.52 -0.82
N TYR A 13 0.36 -11.19 -0.89
CA TYR A 13 1.55 -10.48 -1.32
C TYR A 13 2.64 -10.49 -0.25
N ALA A 14 2.27 -10.35 1.02
CA ALA A 14 3.20 -10.52 2.14
C ALA A 14 3.81 -11.94 2.13
N ASP A 15 2.99 -12.97 1.95
CA ASP A 15 3.46 -14.36 1.87
C ASP A 15 4.40 -14.59 0.69
N GLN A 16 4.15 -13.96 -0.46
CA GLN A 16 5.05 -14.01 -1.61
C GLN A 16 6.44 -13.47 -1.23
N LEU A 17 6.50 -12.30 -0.60
CA LEU A 17 7.77 -11.68 -0.21
C LEU A 17 8.52 -12.51 0.84
N TYR A 18 7.80 -13.11 1.80
CA TYR A 18 8.40 -14.04 2.75
C TYR A 18 8.97 -15.29 2.06
N ASN A 19 8.32 -15.81 1.02
CA ASN A 19 8.81 -16.95 0.27
C ASN A 19 10.04 -16.61 -0.59
N GLU A 20 10.10 -15.39 -1.14
CA GLU A 20 11.19 -14.93 -2.00
C GLU A 20 12.47 -14.62 -1.20
N HIS A 21 12.33 -14.00 -0.02
CA HIS A 21 13.46 -13.46 0.75
C HIS A 21 13.74 -14.22 2.05
N GLY A 22 12.85 -15.11 2.48
CA GLY A 22 12.84 -15.64 3.84
C GLY A 22 12.16 -14.68 4.82
N ARG A 23 11.98 -15.11 6.08
CA ARG A 23 11.13 -14.37 7.05
C ARG A 23 11.68 -13.00 7.43
N ASP A 24 12.95 -12.92 7.81
CA ASP A 24 13.55 -11.68 8.31
C ASP A 24 13.75 -10.65 7.19
N ALA A 25 14.37 -11.06 6.08
CA ALA A 25 14.55 -10.18 4.91
C ALA A 25 13.22 -9.87 4.20
N GLY A 26 12.24 -10.78 4.24
CA GLY A 26 10.89 -10.52 3.75
C GLY A 26 10.17 -9.45 4.57
N GLN A 27 10.35 -9.42 5.89
CA GLN A 27 9.79 -8.36 6.73
C GLN A 27 10.36 -6.98 6.39
N GLU A 28 11.67 -6.92 6.13
CA GLU A 28 12.34 -5.67 5.70
C GLU A 28 11.84 -5.22 4.32
N ALA A 29 11.72 -6.15 3.37
CA ALA A 29 11.18 -5.87 2.04
C ALA A 29 9.72 -5.38 2.09
N ILE A 30 8.88 -5.98 2.96
CA ILE A 30 7.50 -5.54 3.18
C ILE A 30 7.48 -4.11 3.71
N ALA A 31 8.28 -3.81 4.75
CA ALA A 31 8.31 -2.47 5.35
C ALA A 31 8.77 -1.40 4.34
N GLU A 32 9.83 -1.67 3.57
CA GLU A 32 10.30 -0.75 2.53
C GLU A 32 9.22 -0.51 1.47
N LEU A 33 8.50 -1.57 1.08
CA LEU A 33 7.44 -1.47 0.09
C LEU A 33 6.22 -0.70 0.61
N GLU A 34 5.82 -0.93 1.86
CA GLU A 34 4.76 -0.18 2.53
C GLU A 34 5.11 1.32 2.61
N ASP A 35 6.35 1.68 2.95
CA ASP A 35 6.81 3.06 2.97
C ASP A 35 6.72 3.73 1.59
N LYS A 36 7.17 3.04 0.53
CA LYS A 36 7.11 3.56 -0.85
C LYS A 36 5.67 3.78 -1.31
N ILE A 37 4.80 2.80 -1.07
CA ILE A 37 3.38 2.90 -1.46
C ILE A 37 2.68 3.99 -0.64
N GLY A 38 2.97 4.08 0.66
CA GLY A 38 2.48 5.14 1.53
C GLY A 38 2.87 6.52 1.01
N ALA A 39 4.14 6.72 0.64
CA ALA A 39 4.58 7.97 0.04
C ALA A 39 3.81 8.29 -1.26
N ALA A 40 3.58 7.31 -2.13
CA ALA A 40 2.83 7.49 -3.37
C ALA A 40 1.36 7.88 -3.13
N ILE A 41 0.67 7.20 -2.21
CA ILE A 41 -0.71 7.53 -1.81
C ILE A 41 -0.76 8.94 -1.20
N GLY A 42 0.20 9.27 -0.33
CA GLY A 42 0.33 10.59 0.27
C GLY A 42 0.44 11.70 -0.78
N LEU A 43 1.24 11.48 -1.82
CA LEU A 43 1.36 12.41 -2.95
C LEU A 43 0.06 12.57 -3.74
N VAL A 44 -0.68 11.48 -3.99
CA VAL A 44 -2.00 11.54 -4.65
C VAL A 44 -2.96 12.40 -3.85
N VAL A 45 -3.08 12.14 -2.54
CA VAL A 45 -3.95 12.91 -1.63
C VAL A 45 -3.53 14.38 -1.59
N GLN A 46 -2.24 14.66 -1.49
CA GLN A 46 -1.72 16.03 -1.44
C GLN A 46 -2.01 16.79 -2.73
N ARG A 47 -1.82 16.16 -3.89
CA ARG A 47 -1.92 16.82 -5.20
C ARG A 47 -3.35 16.96 -5.69
N HIS A 48 -4.19 15.95 -5.45
CA HIS A 48 -5.52 15.85 -6.03
C HIS A 48 -6.65 16.02 -5.01
N GLY A 49 -6.34 15.96 -3.71
CA GLY A 49 -7.35 16.06 -2.66
C GLY A 49 -8.32 14.88 -2.62
N VAL A 50 -7.94 13.74 -3.22
CA VAL A 50 -8.76 12.53 -3.29
C VAL A 50 -8.06 11.37 -2.61
N LEU A 51 -8.86 10.54 -1.94
CA LEU A 51 -8.41 9.29 -1.35
C LEU A 51 -8.61 8.16 -2.37
N PRO A 52 -7.56 7.40 -2.71
CA PRO A 52 -7.69 6.22 -3.56
C PRO A 52 -8.79 5.28 -3.07
N GLY A 53 -9.68 4.88 -3.97
CA GLY A 53 -10.74 3.91 -3.74
C GLY A 53 -10.28 2.48 -4.00
N VAL A 54 -11.09 1.52 -3.55
CA VAL A 54 -10.88 0.10 -3.88
C VAL A 54 -10.93 -0.08 -5.40
N GLY A 55 -9.94 -0.79 -5.95
CA GLY A 55 -9.75 -0.99 -7.39
C GLY A 55 -8.89 0.07 -8.08
N ASP A 56 -8.62 1.21 -7.42
CA ASP A 56 -7.71 2.22 -7.97
C ASP A 56 -6.28 1.69 -8.04
N ARG A 57 -5.57 2.15 -9.05
CA ARG A 57 -4.17 1.79 -9.29
C ARG A 57 -3.28 2.94 -8.84
N VAL A 58 -2.29 2.61 -8.02
CA VAL A 58 -1.29 3.57 -7.55
C VAL A 58 0.04 3.22 -8.22
N HIS A 59 0.56 4.16 -8.98
CA HIS A 59 1.91 4.08 -9.55
C HIS A 59 2.90 4.52 -8.49
N VAL A 60 3.76 3.60 -8.05
CA VAL A 60 4.70 3.83 -6.96
C VAL A 60 6.04 4.29 -7.51
N GLU A 61 6.62 3.48 -8.40
CA GLU A 61 7.85 3.78 -9.14
C GLU A 61 7.85 3.08 -10.50
N GLN A 62 8.92 3.23 -11.29
CA GLN A 62 9.00 2.58 -12.60
C GLN A 62 8.92 1.06 -12.45
N GLY A 63 7.87 0.46 -13.03
CA GLY A 63 7.64 -0.99 -13.00
C GLY A 63 6.86 -1.47 -11.77
N LEU A 64 6.58 -0.62 -10.78
CA LEU A 64 5.79 -0.98 -9.61
C LEU A 64 4.44 -0.25 -9.61
N ILE A 65 3.38 -1.03 -9.81
CA ILE A 65 1.99 -0.58 -9.73
C ILE A 65 1.28 -1.49 -8.73
N VAL A 66 0.55 -0.89 -7.79
CA VAL A 66 -0.30 -1.62 -6.85
C VAL A 66 -1.77 -1.26 -7.05
N VAL A 67 -2.65 -2.17 -6.66
CA VAL A 67 -4.10 -1.93 -6.60
C VAL A 67 -4.51 -1.80 -5.14
N ILE A 68 -5.37 -0.84 -4.83
CA ILE A 68 -6.07 -0.78 -3.55
C ILE A 68 -7.05 -1.97 -3.49
N ASP A 69 -6.73 -2.96 -2.68
CA ASP A 69 -7.51 -4.19 -2.54
C ASP A 69 -8.62 -4.03 -1.50
N THR A 70 -8.32 -3.32 -0.41
CA THR A 70 -9.28 -3.00 0.65
C THR A 70 -9.05 -1.58 1.15
N ARG A 71 -10.14 -0.90 1.51
CA ARG A 71 -10.12 0.35 2.26
C ARG A 71 -11.16 0.29 3.37
N SER A 72 -10.74 0.54 4.60
CA SER A 72 -11.62 0.70 5.76
C SER A 72 -11.32 2.00 6.49
N PHE A 73 -12.22 2.36 7.41
CA PHE A 73 -12.11 3.54 8.26
C PHE A 73 -12.17 3.06 9.70
N GLU A 74 -11.19 3.47 10.51
CA GLU A 74 -11.13 3.21 11.93
C GLU A 74 -11.98 4.23 12.70
N GLU A 75 -12.35 3.90 13.94
CA GLU A 75 -13.19 4.76 14.79
C GLU A 75 -12.54 6.11 15.11
N ASP A 76 -11.21 6.19 15.10
CA ASP A 76 -10.44 7.41 15.31
C ASP A 76 -10.28 8.28 14.05
N GLY A 77 -10.86 7.84 12.93
CA GLY A 77 -10.81 8.53 11.64
C GLY A 77 -9.59 8.18 10.78
N ASN A 78 -8.73 7.26 11.22
CA ASN A 78 -7.67 6.72 10.37
C ASN A 78 -8.25 5.89 9.23
N ILE A 79 -7.59 5.93 8.09
CA ILE A 79 -7.91 5.08 6.95
C ILE A 79 -6.95 3.91 6.94
N TRP A 80 -7.46 2.70 6.76
CA TRP A 80 -6.61 1.53 6.60
C TRP A 80 -6.73 1.00 5.17
N TYR A 81 -5.57 0.76 4.55
CA TYR A 81 -5.45 0.23 3.20
C TYR A 81 -4.82 -1.15 3.19
N ALA A 82 -5.38 -2.06 2.40
CA ALA A 82 -4.67 -3.23 1.92
C ALA A 82 -4.37 -3.06 0.44
N VAL A 83 -3.16 -3.43 0.01
CA VAL A 83 -2.75 -3.34 -1.39
C VAL A 83 -2.18 -4.65 -1.90
N ARG A 84 -2.26 -4.85 -3.21
CA ARG A 84 -1.72 -6.01 -3.90
C ARG A 84 -1.03 -5.60 -5.20
N PRO A 85 -0.11 -6.40 -5.74
CA PRO A 85 0.57 -6.06 -6.98
C PRO A 85 -0.45 -6.03 -8.13
N PHE A 86 -0.30 -5.06 -9.03
CA PHE A 86 -1.05 -5.00 -10.27
C PHE A 86 -0.30 -5.79 -11.36
N GLY A 87 -0.87 -6.91 -11.80
CA GLY A 87 -0.31 -7.72 -12.89
C GLY A 87 0.45 -8.98 -12.46
N ALA A 88 0.26 -9.44 -11.21
CA ALA A 88 0.59 -10.81 -10.81
C ALA A 88 -0.47 -11.81 -11.32
#